data_AF-A0A4U1J446-F1
#
_entry.id   AF-A0A4U1J446-F1
#
_cell.length_a   1.000
_cell.length_b   1.000
_cell.length_c   1.000
_cell.angle_alpha   90.00
_cell.angle_beta   90.00
_cell.angle_gamma   90.00
#
_symmetry.space_group_name_H-M   'P 1'
#
loop_
_entity.id
_entity.type
_entity.pdbx_description
1 polymer ?
#
loop_
_entity_poly.entity_id
_entity_poly.type
_entity_poly.pdbx_seq_one_letter_code
_entity_poly.pdbx_strand_id
1 'polypeptide(L)'
;MKILASLTLTLIASTLALGCASTQPPTDGAAPTTTVPTATVPPEPAPTAEPAPTDKPTGTEAPPPEERPAGRLAFQACSEESRKQAGCTKELRPVCGEMDNGIRCIKAPCPSTTPRTFSNACVACVEPKVTGYWPMSCEDMNKPTAP
;
A
#
# COMPACT_ATOMS: atom_id res chain seq x y z
N MET A 1 7.71 -8.82 -57.24
CA MET A 1 6.47 -9.63 -57.16
C MET A 1 5.62 -8.98 -56.06
N LYS A 2 4.70 -8.03 -56.31
CA LYS A 2 3.27 -8.21 -56.72
C LYS A 2 2.71 -9.50 -56.08
N ILE A 3 1.76 -9.51 -55.14
CA ILE A 3 0.31 -9.20 -55.23
C ILE A 3 -0.22 -9.18 -53.76
N LEU A 4 -0.82 -8.12 -53.19
CA LEU A 4 -2.25 -7.70 -53.24
C LEU A 4 -3.29 -8.73 -52.75
N ALA A 5 -3.76 -8.60 -51.49
CA ALA A 5 -5.10 -9.01 -51.03
C ALA A 5 -5.31 -8.37 -49.63
N SER A 6 -6.03 -7.25 -49.45
CA SER A 6 -7.50 -7.06 -49.51
C SER A 6 -8.30 -8.09 -48.73
N LEU A 7 -8.99 -7.62 -47.68
CA LEU A 7 -10.21 -8.11 -46.98
C LEU A 7 -9.97 -8.12 -45.45
N THR A 8 -10.82 -7.60 -44.56
CA THR A 8 -12.08 -6.87 -44.68
C THR A 8 -12.33 -6.23 -43.32
N LEU A 9 -12.76 -4.97 -43.38
CA LEU A 9 -13.42 -4.20 -42.34
C LEU A 9 -14.58 -5.01 -41.71
N THR A 10 -14.53 -5.28 -40.40
CA THR A 10 -15.73 -5.56 -39.60
C THR A 10 -15.80 -4.58 -38.44
N LEU A 11 -16.54 -3.50 -38.70
CA LEU A 11 -17.07 -2.57 -37.72
C LEU A 11 -18.15 -3.32 -36.93
N ILE A 12 -17.92 -3.61 -35.64
CA ILE A 12 -18.99 -4.07 -34.75
C ILE A 12 -19.29 -2.93 -33.78
N ALA A 13 -20.19 -2.06 -34.21
CA ALA A 13 -20.82 -1.06 -33.35
C ALA A 13 -21.91 -1.74 -32.53
N SER A 14 -21.57 -2.19 -31.32
CA SER A 14 -22.55 -2.64 -30.33
C SER A 14 -22.93 -1.48 -29.43
N THR A 15 -23.91 -0.69 -29.87
CA THR A 15 -24.67 0.23 -29.04
C THR A 15 -25.61 -0.57 -28.13
N LEU A 16 -25.23 -0.79 -26.87
CA LEU A 16 -26.21 -1.10 -25.82
C LEU A 16 -26.62 0.20 -25.15
N ALA A 17 -27.80 0.66 -25.52
CA ALA A 17 -28.53 1.72 -24.87
C ALA A 17 -29.47 1.12 -23.79
N LEU A 18 -29.78 1.97 -22.81
CA LEU A 18 -30.90 1.91 -21.88
C LEU A 18 -30.83 0.92 -20.71
N GLY A 19 -30.51 1.48 -19.54
CA GLY A 19 -30.78 0.91 -18.23
C GLY A 19 -30.79 1.98 -17.14
N CYS A 20 -31.55 3.07 -17.33
CA CYS A 20 -31.95 3.93 -16.21
C CYS A 20 -33.04 3.20 -15.43
N ALA A 21 -32.70 2.63 -14.27
CA ALA A 21 -33.67 2.13 -13.31
C ALA A 21 -33.63 3.00 -12.06
N SER A 22 -34.82 3.43 -11.68
CA SER A 22 -35.17 4.47 -10.73
C SER A 22 -34.68 4.25 -9.30
N THR A 23 -34.29 5.38 -8.72
CA THR A 23 -34.59 5.86 -7.36
C THR A 23 -35.64 5.06 -6.58
N GLN A 24 -35.24 4.58 -5.40
CA GLN A 24 -35.98 4.80 -4.14
C GLN A 24 -35.07 4.52 -2.92
N PRO A 25 -35.07 5.41 -1.90
CA PRO A 25 -34.42 5.18 -0.61
C PRO A 25 -35.38 4.45 0.35
N PRO A 26 -34.90 3.49 1.17
CA PRO A 26 -35.56 3.11 2.42
C PRO A 26 -34.92 3.89 3.58
N THR A 27 -35.61 4.89 4.13
CA THR A 27 -36.40 4.83 5.39
C THR A 27 -35.56 4.61 6.65
N ASP A 28 -35.55 5.67 7.46
CA ASP A 28 -35.12 5.73 8.85
C ASP A 28 -35.61 4.51 9.66
N GLY A 29 -34.66 3.73 10.15
CA GLY A 29 -34.86 2.68 11.13
C GLY A 29 -34.28 3.14 12.46
N ALA A 30 -35.16 3.54 13.38
CA ALA A 30 -34.84 3.91 14.74
C ALA A 30 -34.01 2.85 15.47
N ALA A 31 -33.09 3.35 16.30
CA ALA A 31 -32.17 2.60 17.14
C ALA A 31 -32.87 1.60 18.09
N PRO A 32 -32.24 0.44 18.35
CA PRO A 32 -32.30 -0.17 19.67
C PRO A 32 -31.14 0.35 20.52
N THR A 33 -31.49 1.13 21.54
CA THR A 33 -30.62 1.55 22.64
C THR A 33 -30.13 0.32 23.40
N THR A 34 -28.96 -0.22 23.02
CA THR A 34 -28.27 -1.22 23.84
C THR A 34 -27.52 -0.50 24.94
N THR A 35 -28.10 -0.49 26.13
CA THR A 35 -27.45 -0.11 27.38
C THR A 35 -26.27 -1.03 27.65
N VAL A 36 -25.05 -0.54 27.42
CA VAL A 36 -23.82 -1.19 27.92
C VAL A 36 -23.73 -0.90 29.42
N PRO A 37 -23.60 -1.91 30.29
CA PRO A 37 -23.31 -1.67 31.70
C PRO A 37 -21.93 -1.02 31.82
N THR A 38 -21.91 0.16 32.44
CA THR A 38 -20.71 0.86 32.90
C THR A 38 -19.96 -0.04 33.88
N ALA A 39 -18.93 -0.72 33.38
CA ALA A 39 -17.92 -1.29 34.24
C ALA A 39 -17.11 -0.12 34.83
N THR A 40 -17.25 0.08 36.13
CA THR A 40 -16.42 0.98 36.93
C THR A 40 -14.97 0.52 36.81
N VAL A 41 -14.19 1.22 35.99
CA VAL A 41 -12.73 1.09 35.94
C VAL A 41 -12.19 1.61 37.28
N PRO A 42 -11.42 0.82 38.05
CA PRO A 42 -10.71 1.30 39.23
C PRO A 42 -9.77 2.46 38.84
N PRO A 43 -9.60 3.48 39.69
CA PRO A 43 -8.64 4.55 39.40
C PRO A 43 -7.25 3.97 39.18
N GLU A 44 -6.70 4.26 38.00
CA GLU A 44 -5.31 4.00 37.64
C GLU A 44 -4.40 4.67 38.69
N PRO A 45 -3.50 3.92 39.36
CA PRO A 45 -2.54 4.53 40.27
C PRO A 45 -1.64 5.48 39.47
N ALA A 46 -1.43 6.67 40.03
CA ALA A 46 -0.61 7.73 39.46
C ALA A 46 0.77 7.23 38.97
N PRO A 47 1.34 7.85 37.92
CA PRO A 47 2.65 7.47 37.41
C PRO A 47 3.71 7.77 38.47
N THR A 48 4.24 6.70 39.06
CA THR A 48 5.52 6.75 39.79
C THR A 48 6.58 7.17 38.80
N ALA A 49 7.15 8.35 39.00
CA ALA A 49 8.37 8.77 38.35
C ALA A 49 9.50 7.82 38.80
N GLU A 50 9.86 6.87 37.95
CA GLU A 50 11.02 6.00 38.13
C GLU A 50 12.17 6.53 37.23
N PRO A 51 13.41 6.60 37.75
CA PRO A 51 14.48 7.41 37.19
C PRO A 51 15.05 6.86 35.88
N ALA A 52 15.67 7.75 35.11
CA ALA A 52 16.37 7.43 33.88
C ALA A 52 17.36 6.25 34.05
N PRO A 53 17.24 5.18 33.25
CA PRO A 53 18.32 4.22 33.11
C PRO A 53 19.34 4.79 32.12
N THR A 54 20.47 5.22 32.68
CA THR A 54 21.71 5.41 31.94
C THR A 54 22.27 4.02 31.66
N ASP A 55 21.77 3.33 30.64
CA ASP A 55 22.38 2.10 30.13
C ASP A 55 22.76 2.27 28.66
N LYS A 56 24.06 2.48 28.49
CA LYS A 56 24.78 2.40 27.22
C LYS A 56 24.67 0.96 26.71
N PRO A 57 24.05 0.67 25.55
CA PRO A 57 24.10 -0.68 25.00
C PRO A 57 25.50 -0.91 24.45
N THR A 58 26.28 -1.67 25.22
CA THR A 58 27.44 -2.41 24.77
C THR A 58 27.04 -3.29 23.58
N GLY A 59 27.87 -3.25 22.54
CA GLY A 59 27.63 -3.83 21.24
C GLY A 59 27.18 -5.29 21.27
N THR A 60 26.02 -5.52 20.67
CA THR A 60 25.81 -6.68 19.81
C THR A 60 25.99 -6.15 18.40
N GLU A 61 27.05 -6.61 17.73
CA GLU A 61 27.34 -6.29 16.34
C GLU A 61 26.11 -6.65 15.51
N ALA A 62 25.39 -5.63 15.04
CA ALA A 62 24.41 -5.80 13.97
C ALA A 62 25.14 -6.51 12.82
N PRO A 63 24.51 -7.47 12.12
CA PRO A 63 25.08 -7.99 10.90
C PRO A 63 25.51 -6.80 10.02
N PRO A 64 26.65 -6.89 9.30
CA PRO A 64 27.15 -5.80 8.47
C PRO A 64 25.99 -5.22 7.67
N PRO A 65 25.88 -3.89 7.51
CA PRO A 65 24.90 -3.31 6.62
C PRO A 65 25.17 -3.93 5.24
N GLU A 66 24.43 -4.98 4.89
CA GLU A 66 24.35 -5.45 3.51
C GLU A 66 24.06 -4.19 2.71
N GLU A 67 24.93 -3.92 1.75
CA GLU A 67 24.99 -2.70 0.96
C GLU A 67 23.64 -2.47 0.29
N ARG A 68 22.68 -1.90 1.03
CA ARG A 68 21.41 -1.45 0.49
C ARG A 68 21.82 -0.49 -0.62
N PRO A 69 21.45 -0.75 -1.88
CA PRO A 69 21.98 -0.01 -3.02
C PRO A 69 21.81 1.49 -2.74
N ALA A 70 22.91 2.16 -2.41
CA ALA A 70 22.91 3.56 -2.06
C ALA A 70 22.86 4.32 -3.38
N GLY A 71 21.64 4.62 -3.82
CA GLY A 71 21.43 5.22 -5.13
C GLY A 71 20.03 5.80 -5.25
N ARG A 72 19.80 6.54 -6.34
CA ARG A 72 18.49 7.15 -6.63
C ARG A 72 17.37 6.14 -6.85
N LEU A 73 17.68 4.84 -6.86
CA LEU A 73 16.75 3.73 -7.05
C LEU A 73 16.68 2.79 -5.84
N ALA A 74 17.23 3.23 -4.70
CA ALA A 74 17.14 2.50 -3.45
C ALA A 74 15.68 2.28 -3.05
N PHE A 75 15.42 1.17 -2.35
CA PHE A 75 14.14 0.94 -1.70
C PHE A 75 13.92 1.97 -0.59
N GLN A 76 12.80 2.70 -0.70
CA GLN A 76 12.36 3.73 0.23
C GLN A 76 11.24 3.17 1.10
N ALA A 77 11.52 2.96 2.39
CA ALA A 77 10.51 2.53 3.35
C ALA A 77 9.49 3.66 3.61
N CYS A 78 8.21 3.31 3.75
CA CYS A 78 7.17 4.27 4.10
C CYS A 78 7.22 4.58 5.60
N SER A 79 7.52 5.84 5.95
CA SER A 79 7.55 6.33 7.33
C SER A 79 6.15 6.52 7.91
N GLU A 80 6.05 6.52 9.24
CA GLU A 80 4.80 6.83 9.95
C GLU A 80 4.18 8.18 9.54
N GLU A 81 5.02 9.18 9.30
CA GLU A 81 4.57 10.49 8.82
C GLU A 81 3.92 10.37 7.43
N SER A 82 4.60 9.72 6.48
CA SER A 82 4.09 9.55 5.12
C SER A 82 2.78 8.77 5.04
N ARG A 83 2.55 7.83 5.97
CA ARG A 83 1.30 7.05 6.07
C ARG A 83 0.11 7.89 6.56
N LYS A 84 0.38 8.93 7.36
CA LYS A 84 -0.64 9.78 8.00
C LYS A 84 -0.99 11.00 7.16
N GLN A 85 -0.42 11.13 5.95
CA GLN A 85 -0.77 12.20 5.03
C GLN A 85 -2.28 12.17 4.74
N ALA A 86 -2.95 13.31 4.95
CA ALA A 86 -4.40 13.41 4.74
C ALA A 86 -4.82 13.30 3.26
N GLY A 87 -3.88 13.52 2.34
CA GLY A 87 -4.14 13.42 0.91
C GLY A 87 -2.85 13.51 0.08
N CYS A 88 -2.94 13.04 -1.16
CA CYS A 88 -1.84 13.02 -2.11
C CYS A 88 -2.13 13.95 -3.29
N THR A 89 -1.06 14.51 -3.85
CA THR A 89 -1.15 15.28 -5.10
C THR A 89 -1.51 14.36 -6.26
N LYS A 90 -2.08 14.94 -7.33
CA LYS A 90 -2.41 14.23 -8.58
C LYS A 90 -1.23 14.07 -9.53
N GLU A 91 -0.01 14.27 -9.04
CA GLU A 91 1.19 14.15 -9.84
C GLU A 91 1.41 12.69 -10.26
N LEU A 92 1.77 12.48 -11.53
CA LEU A 92 2.06 11.16 -12.08
C LEU A 92 3.58 10.94 -12.13
N ARG A 93 4.12 10.33 -11.07
CA ARG A 93 5.51 9.87 -10.95
C ARG A 93 5.52 8.43 -10.45
N PRO A 94 5.32 7.43 -11.33
CA PRO A 94 5.05 6.07 -10.91
C PRO A 94 6.15 5.46 -10.04
N VAL A 95 5.73 4.72 -9.02
CA VAL A 95 6.62 3.98 -8.12
C VAL A 95 6.15 2.54 -7.98
N CYS A 96 7.06 1.62 -7.67
CA CYS A 96 6.77 0.22 -7.45
C CYS A 96 6.72 0.00 -5.95
N GLY A 97 5.52 -0.09 -5.39
CA GLY A 97 5.33 -0.37 -3.97
C GLY A 97 5.39 -1.86 -3.68
N GLU A 98 6.03 -2.23 -2.58
CA GLU A 98 5.99 -3.57 -2.03
C GLU A 98 4.78 -3.67 -1.09
N MET A 99 3.77 -4.46 -1.46
CA MET A 99 2.59 -4.67 -0.64
C MET A 99 2.67 -5.98 0.12
N ASP A 100 2.41 -5.95 1.43
CA ASP A 100 2.17 -7.16 2.21
C ASP A 100 0.84 -7.80 1.79
N ASN A 101 0.89 -9.07 1.36
CA ASN A 101 -0.30 -9.82 0.96
C ASN A 101 -0.88 -10.68 2.11
N GLY A 102 -0.27 -10.63 3.30
CA GLY A 102 -0.71 -11.37 4.48
C GLY A 102 -0.36 -12.86 4.45
N ILE A 103 0.32 -13.35 3.41
CA ILE A 103 0.79 -14.73 3.36
C ILE A 103 1.93 -14.88 4.37
N ARG A 104 1.85 -15.92 5.21
CA ARG A 104 2.86 -16.30 6.19
C ARG A 104 3.07 -17.81 6.12
N CYS A 105 4.19 -18.24 5.54
CA CYS A 105 4.49 -19.64 5.30
C CYS A 105 5.44 -20.17 6.39
N ILE A 106 5.34 -21.47 6.69
CA ILE A 106 6.26 -22.13 7.63
C ILE A 106 7.62 -22.43 6.96
N LYS A 107 7.63 -22.66 5.64
CA LYS A 107 8.83 -23.00 4.87
C LYS A 107 9.05 -22.01 3.73
N ALA A 108 10.31 -21.64 3.49
CA ALA A 108 10.72 -20.72 2.43
C ALA A 108 10.86 -21.42 1.06
N PRO A 109 10.71 -20.69 -0.06
CA PRO A 109 10.41 -19.26 -0.16
C PRO A 109 8.94 -18.94 0.09
N CYS A 110 8.67 -17.88 0.84
CA CYS A 110 7.32 -17.39 1.08
C CYS A 110 7.10 -16.06 0.35
N PRO A 111 6.23 -16.00 -0.66
CA PRO A 111 5.89 -14.76 -1.35
C PRO A 111 4.94 -13.94 -0.47
N SER A 112 5.45 -13.40 0.64
CA SER A 112 4.69 -12.57 1.59
C SER A 112 4.41 -11.16 1.07
N THR A 113 5.03 -10.79 -0.05
CA THR A 113 4.89 -9.47 -0.65
C THR A 113 4.49 -9.56 -2.11
N THR A 114 3.86 -8.51 -2.62
CA THR A 114 3.45 -8.40 -4.01
C THR A 114 3.77 -7.00 -4.51
N PRO A 115 4.57 -6.85 -5.58
CA PRO A 115 4.88 -5.55 -6.14
C PRO A 115 3.65 -4.97 -6.86
N ARG A 116 3.42 -3.67 -6.71
CA ARG A 116 2.34 -2.94 -7.40
C ARG A 116 2.77 -1.54 -7.79
N THR A 117 2.47 -1.13 -9.02
CA THR A 117 2.70 0.25 -9.47
C THR A 117 1.65 1.20 -8.87
N PHE A 118 2.11 2.29 -8.27
CA PHE A 118 1.29 3.40 -7.76
C PHE A 118 1.60 4.68 -8.52
N SER A 119 0.64 5.60 -8.60
CA SER A 119 0.78 6.84 -9.39
C SER A 119 1.91 7.76 -8.88
N ASN A 120 2.16 7.75 -7.57
CA ASN A 120 3.29 8.44 -6.94
C ASN A 120 3.60 7.86 -5.55
N ALA A 121 4.72 8.29 -4.97
CA ALA A 121 5.21 7.86 -3.66
C ALA A 121 4.21 8.11 -2.51
N CYS A 122 3.48 9.23 -2.53
CA CYS A 122 2.47 9.50 -1.51
C CYS A 122 1.35 8.46 -1.57
N VAL A 123 0.81 8.20 -2.77
CA VAL A 123 -0.27 7.21 -2.96
C VAL A 123 0.18 5.82 -2.52
N ALA A 124 1.44 5.45 -2.76
CA ALA A 124 2.01 4.21 -2.25
C ALA A 124 2.04 4.19 -0.72
N CYS A 125 2.57 5.23 -0.07
CA CYS A 125 2.77 5.20 1.38
C CYS A 125 1.51 5.41 2.23
N VAL A 126 0.44 6.01 1.70
CA VAL A 126 -0.85 6.06 2.40
C VAL A 126 -1.63 4.73 2.31
N GLU A 127 -1.25 3.82 1.40
CA GLU A 127 -1.85 2.49 1.32
C GLU A 127 -1.36 1.64 2.51
N PRO A 128 -2.27 1.16 3.39
CA PRO A 128 -1.88 0.53 4.66
C PRO A 128 -0.97 -0.70 4.49
N LYS A 129 -1.14 -1.43 3.39
CA LYS A 129 -0.40 -2.68 3.12
C LYS A 129 0.96 -2.46 2.49
N VAL A 130 1.29 -1.25 2.05
CA VAL A 130 2.60 -0.97 1.43
C VAL A 130 3.66 -0.83 2.52
N THR A 131 4.76 -1.56 2.41
CA THR A 131 5.92 -1.47 3.31
C THR A 131 6.88 -0.36 2.88
N GLY A 132 7.03 -0.17 1.58
CA GLY A 132 7.87 0.83 0.93
C GLY A 132 7.78 0.76 -0.59
N TYR A 133 8.65 1.48 -1.29
CA TYR A 133 8.65 1.53 -2.75
C TYR A 133 10.04 1.71 -3.37
N TRP A 134 10.17 1.32 -4.63
CA TRP A 134 11.26 1.75 -5.51
C TRP A 134 10.79 2.93 -6.36
N PRO A 135 11.64 3.95 -6.61
CA PRO A 135 11.27 5.16 -7.35
C PRO A 135 11.27 4.94 -8.88
N MET A 136 10.58 3.91 -9.33
CA MET A 136 10.36 3.50 -10.72
C MET A 136 9.11 2.61 -10.80
N SER A 137 8.53 2.39 -11.98
CA SER A 137 7.39 1.47 -12.12
C SER A 137 7.78 0.00 -11.91
N CYS A 138 6.84 -0.86 -11.54
CA CYS A 138 7.12 -2.30 -11.43
C CYS A 138 7.41 -2.94 -12.80
N GLU A 139 6.85 -2.38 -13.86
CA GLU A 139 7.15 -2.77 -15.24
C GLU A 139 8.61 -2.48 -15.59
N ASP A 140 9.14 -1.32 -15.17
CA ASP A 140 10.53 -0.95 -15.40
C ASP A 140 11.50 -1.79 -14.56
N MET A 141 11.13 -2.17 -13.33
CA MET A 141 11.96 -3.05 -12.49
C MET A 141 12.22 -4.41 -13.14
N ASN A 142 11.28 -4.91 -13.93
CA ASN A 142 11.36 -6.24 -14.55
C ASN A 142 12.05 -6.22 -15.92
N LYS A 143 12.50 -5.05 -16.40
CA LYS A 143 13.20 -4.96 -17.69
C LYS A 143 14.66 -5.41 -17.53
N PRO A 144 15.25 -6.07 -18.54
CA PRO A 144 16.69 -6.43 -18.52
C PRO A 144 17.62 -5.23 -18.42
N THR A 145 17.12 -4.03 -18.75
CA THR A 145 17.83 -2.76 -18.66
C THR A 145 17.47 -1.97 -17.41
N ALA A 146 16.83 -2.61 -16.42
CA ALA A 146 16.66 -2.02 -15.10
C ALA A 146 18.07 -1.68 -14.55
N PRO A 147 18.26 -0.48 -13.96
CA PRO A 147 19.58 -0.03 -13.54
C PRO A 147 20.15 -0.84 -12.37
#